data_AF-A0A8S3U6Y0-F1
#
_entry.id   AF-A0A8S3U6Y0-F1
#
_cell.length_a   1.000
_cell.length_b   1.000
_cell.length_c   1.000
_cell.angle_alpha   90.00
_cell.angle_beta   90.00
_cell.angle_gamma   90.00
#
_symmetry.space_group_name_H-M   'P 1'
#
loop_
_entity.id
_entity.type
_entity.pdbx_description
1 polymer ?
#
loop_
_entity_poly.entity_id
_entity_poly.type
_entity_poly.pdbx_seq_one_letter_code
_entity_poly.pdbx_strand_id
1 'polypeptide(L)'
;MMYFAEELPMQWIQLENALSVLKDDSKQNILSWQTCVELAEMLSIKEKELLPFLTYQHKIGNIIFFADIKEYIILQPDWLFEKEPDLEFGKYKTHILNVMEKFDILVKPKFIDTNNDSSLIPNSYYMPCMIKQQSISLDIIKKMFQSEKCKLSFSPWLILEFQFLPLAYFNHILFYYITRYTVCEKAGQKTLYRGKTLVNLDKTGLRKLCICFSKNAIAFQVWTLSDVEDNIYSTILEELCKKIEELKERLRQSISYDIKAKCSNGDYSNKEGRMTFKELGEMCENGHYLCPEHNEMHSKDDVEKTWLQHADIVSRIVFELTNAFIFYWFACIVVK
;
A
#
# COMPACT_ATOMS: atom_id res chain seq x y z
N MET A 1 -16.82 3.71 23.99
CA MET A 1 -15.63 3.50 24.84
C MET A 1 -15.35 4.84 25.49
N MET A 2 -15.54 4.99 26.81
CA MET A 2 -15.45 6.30 27.51
C MET A 2 -14.01 6.60 27.92
N TYR A 3 -13.51 7.77 27.51
CA TYR A 3 -12.15 8.28 27.74
C TYR A 3 -12.03 8.92 29.13
N PHE A 4 -11.82 8.12 30.17
CA PHE A 4 -11.71 8.65 31.55
C PHE A 4 -10.36 9.29 31.89
N ALA A 5 -9.40 9.35 30.96
CA ALA A 5 -8.01 9.75 31.26
C ALA A 5 -7.43 10.89 30.40
N GLU A 6 -8.18 11.44 29.43
CA GLU A 6 -7.70 12.56 28.60
C GLU A 6 -8.32 13.88 29.06
N GLU A 7 -7.49 14.86 29.42
CA GLU A 7 -7.93 16.23 29.70
C GLU A 7 -8.30 16.93 28.38
N LEU A 8 -9.59 16.91 28.03
CA LEU A 8 -10.10 17.60 26.85
C LEU A 8 -10.56 19.03 27.20
N PRO A 9 -10.28 20.03 26.35
CA PRO A 9 -10.81 21.38 26.53
C PRO A 9 -12.35 21.35 26.61
N MET A 10 -12.94 22.09 27.55
CA MET A 10 -14.40 22.14 27.73
C MET A 10 -15.14 22.54 26.44
N GLN A 11 -14.54 23.41 25.63
CA GLN A 11 -15.10 23.83 24.35
C GLN A 11 -15.17 22.68 23.34
N TRP A 12 -14.21 21.75 23.36
CA TRP A 12 -14.26 20.56 22.49
C TRP A 12 -15.42 19.66 22.85
N ILE A 13 -15.70 19.49 24.14
CA ILE A 13 -16.87 18.74 24.63
C ILE A 13 -18.17 19.41 24.17
N GLN A 14 -18.25 20.73 24.23
CA GLN A 14 -19.42 21.48 23.75
C GLN A 14 -19.64 21.29 22.24
N LEU A 15 -18.58 21.36 21.44
CA LEU A 15 -18.67 21.14 20.00
C LEU A 15 -19.03 19.69 19.67
N GLU A 16 -18.46 18.71 20.38
CA GLU A 16 -18.81 17.31 20.25
C GLU A 16 -20.30 17.06 20.53
N ASN A 17 -20.83 17.63 21.60
CA ASN A 17 -22.26 17.56 21.93
C ASN A 17 -23.12 18.18 20.82
N ALA A 18 -22.72 19.34 20.30
CA ALA A 18 -23.44 20.00 19.22
C ALA A 18 -23.44 19.15 17.93
N LEU A 19 -22.31 18.50 17.60
CA LEU A 19 -22.22 17.56 16.50
C LEU A 19 -23.08 16.30 16.75
N SER A 20 -23.17 15.81 17.98
CA SER A 20 -24.05 14.68 18.33
C SER A 20 -25.52 15.01 18.12
N VAL A 21 -25.94 16.21 18.50
CA VAL A 21 -27.32 16.70 18.24
C VAL A 21 -27.62 16.71 16.73
N LEU A 22 -26.67 17.15 15.90
CA LEU A 22 -26.84 17.09 14.43
C LEU A 22 -26.93 15.66 13.90
N LYS A 23 -26.14 14.73 14.46
CA LYS A 23 -26.17 13.30 14.13
C LYS A 23 -27.52 12.67 14.47
N ASP A 24 -27.98 12.87 15.70
CA ASP A 24 -29.08 12.11 16.28
C ASP A 24 -30.44 12.75 15.98
N ASP A 25 -30.58 14.07 16.19
CA ASP A 25 -31.87 14.76 16.07
C ASP A 25 -32.15 15.17 14.62
N SER A 26 -31.13 15.64 13.90
CA SER A 26 -31.26 16.13 12.52
C SER A 26 -30.98 15.06 11.47
N LYS A 27 -30.54 13.86 11.88
CA LYS A 27 -30.11 12.76 11.00
C LYS A 27 -29.11 13.20 9.92
N GLN A 28 -28.22 14.13 10.27
CA GLN A 28 -27.21 14.62 9.33
C GLN A 28 -26.00 13.70 9.33
N ASN A 29 -25.75 13.05 8.20
CA ASN A 29 -24.60 12.16 8.02
C ASN A 29 -23.34 12.90 7.56
N ILE A 30 -23.52 14.00 6.83
CA ILE A 30 -22.44 14.82 6.28
C ILE A 30 -22.69 16.29 6.62
N LEU A 31 -21.63 16.98 7.04
CA LEU A 31 -21.62 18.40 7.36
C LEU A 31 -20.64 19.13 6.43
N SER A 32 -21.01 20.32 5.93
CA SER A 32 -20.06 21.14 5.17
C SER A 32 -19.01 21.76 6.10
N TRP A 33 -17.80 22.02 5.57
CA TRP A 33 -16.77 22.77 6.30
C TRP A 33 -17.32 24.07 6.89
N GLN A 34 -18.02 24.84 6.06
CA GLN A 34 -18.50 26.16 6.41
C GLN A 34 -19.48 26.12 7.58
N THR A 35 -20.41 25.16 7.56
CA THR A 35 -21.35 24.94 8.67
C THR A 35 -20.62 24.54 9.95
N CYS A 36 -19.56 23.74 9.84
CA CYS A 36 -18.75 23.37 11.01
C CYS A 36 -17.98 24.56 11.58
N VAL A 37 -17.47 25.47 10.73
CA VAL A 37 -16.81 26.71 11.16
C VAL A 37 -17.80 27.62 11.88
N GLU A 38 -18.99 27.83 11.31
CA GLU A 38 -20.05 28.63 11.94
C GLU A 38 -20.44 28.07 13.31
N LEU A 39 -20.56 26.73 13.42
CA LEU A 39 -20.84 26.06 14.69
C LEU A 39 -19.71 26.27 15.71
N ALA A 40 -18.46 26.17 15.27
CA ALA A 40 -17.30 26.41 16.12
C ALA A 40 -17.24 27.87 16.61
N GLU A 41 -17.52 28.84 15.74
CA GLU A 41 -17.55 30.27 16.06
C GLU A 41 -18.63 30.60 17.10
N MET A 42 -19.82 30.00 16.98
CA MET A 42 -20.88 30.12 17.98
C MET A 42 -20.45 29.63 19.38
N LEU A 43 -19.51 28.68 19.43
CA LEU A 43 -18.92 28.13 20.66
C LEU A 43 -17.60 28.81 21.05
N SER A 44 -17.25 29.92 20.40
CA SER A 44 -16.00 30.66 20.62
C SER A 44 -14.72 29.82 20.39
N ILE A 45 -14.80 28.81 19.52
CA ILE A 45 -13.66 27.99 19.08
C ILE A 45 -13.07 28.62 17.83
N LYS A 46 -11.76 28.91 17.86
CA LYS A 46 -11.07 29.49 16.71
C LYS A 46 -10.76 28.41 15.67
N GLU A 47 -10.64 28.79 14.39
CA GLU A 47 -10.29 27.84 13.31
C GLU A 47 -9.00 27.03 13.62
N LYS A 48 -8.00 27.68 14.25
CA LYS A 48 -6.76 27.04 14.69
C LYS A 48 -6.95 25.92 15.73
N GLU A 49 -8.07 25.91 16.45
CA GLU A 49 -8.45 24.90 17.44
C GLU A 49 -9.42 23.87 16.84
N LEU A 50 -10.22 24.28 15.85
CA LEU A 50 -11.13 23.40 15.13
C LEU A 50 -10.39 22.29 14.37
N LEU A 51 -9.28 22.61 13.70
CA LEU A 51 -8.52 21.61 12.94
C LEU A 51 -7.93 20.49 13.83
N PRO A 52 -7.27 20.80 14.97
CA PRO A 52 -6.89 19.79 15.95
C PRO A 52 -8.07 18.97 16.49
N PHE A 53 -9.21 19.61 16.80
CA PHE A 53 -10.41 18.91 17.26
C PHE A 53 -10.91 17.89 16.23
N LEU A 54 -11.10 18.29 14.98
CA LEU A 54 -11.59 17.39 13.93
C LEU A 54 -10.58 16.28 13.61
N THR A 55 -9.28 16.58 13.67
CA THR A 55 -8.22 15.58 13.51
C THR A 55 -8.24 14.56 14.65
N TYR A 56 -8.49 15.01 15.89
CA TYR A 56 -8.66 14.13 17.05
C TYR A 56 -9.89 13.23 16.88
N GLN A 57 -11.06 13.81 16.58
CA GLN A 57 -12.31 13.06 16.38
C GLN A 57 -12.19 12.04 15.23
N HIS A 58 -11.46 12.37 14.16
CA HIS A 58 -11.16 11.45 13.08
C HIS A 58 -10.28 10.28 13.53
N LYS A 59 -9.21 10.56 14.28
CA LYS A 59 -8.29 9.52 14.78
C LYS A 59 -8.97 8.49 15.68
N ILE A 60 -9.98 8.91 16.44
CA ILE A 60 -10.76 8.02 17.30
C ILE A 60 -11.96 7.37 16.60
N GLY A 61 -12.18 7.68 15.32
CA GLY A 61 -13.23 7.07 14.49
C GLY A 61 -14.63 7.63 14.71
N ASN A 62 -14.78 8.77 15.42
CA ASN A 62 -16.08 9.39 15.65
C ASN A 62 -16.62 10.12 14.40
N ILE A 63 -15.72 10.57 13.52
CA ILE A 63 -16.02 11.24 12.24
C ILE A 63 -14.99 10.82 11.19
N ILE A 64 -15.24 11.14 9.92
CA ILE A 64 -14.22 11.12 8.88
C ILE A 64 -13.92 12.55 8.43
N PHE A 65 -12.66 12.96 8.57
CA PHE A 65 -12.18 14.28 8.20
C PHE A 65 -10.74 14.19 7.70
N PHE A 66 -10.48 14.83 6.57
CA PHE A 66 -9.14 14.98 6.00
C PHE A 66 -8.90 16.45 5.67
N ALA A 67 -7.86 17.04 6.28
CA ALA A 67 -7.57 18.47 6.19
C ALA A 67 -7.37 18.98 4.76
N ASP A 68 -6.87 18.12 3.87
CA ASP A 68 -6.58 18.45 2.48
C ASP A 68 -7.78 18.28 1.53
N ILE A 69 -8.89 17.70 2.01
CA ILE A 69 -10.18 17.63 1.29
C ILE A 69 -11.33 18.13 2.18
N LYS A 70 -11.11 19.26 2.86
CA LYS A 70 -11.96 19.78 3.94
C LYS A 70 -13.42 20.09 3.60
N GLU A 71 -13.83 20.08 2.33
CA GLU A 71 -15.15 20.51 1.85
C GLU A 71 -16.32 19.97 2.69
N TYR A 72 -16.23 18.70 3.07
CA TYR A 72 -17.20 18.03 3.93
C TYR A 72 -16.51 17.25 5.06
N ILE A 73 -17.29 17.01 6.11
CA ILE A 73 -16.99 16.18 7.26
C ILE A 73 -18.08 15.11 7.33
N ILE A 74 -17.70 13.84 7.37
CA ILE A 74 -18.66 12.75 7.53
C ILE A 74 -18.85 12.54 9.04
N LEU A 75 -20.03 12.87 9.54
CA LEU A 75 -20.38 12.82 10.95
C LEU A 75 -20.65 11.39 11.43
N GLN A 76 -21.22 10.54 10.56
CA GLN A 76 -21.52 9.14 10.86
C GLN A 76 -20.75 8.25 9.88
N PRO A 77 -19.60 7.67 10.27
CA PRO A 77 -18.84 6.79 9.39
C PRO A 77 -19.63 5.56 8.93
N ASP A 78 -20.50 5.02 9.79
CA ASP A 78 -21.31 3.83 9.50
C ASP A 78 -22.27 4.04 8.32
N TRP A 79 -22.74 5.26 8.12
CA TRP A 79 -23.59 5.66 6.99
C TRP A 79 -22.97 5.31 5.63
N LEU A 80 -21.63 5.34 5.51
CA LEU A 80 -20.94 4.95 4.26
C LEU A 80 -21.14 3.49 3.88
N PHE A 81 -21.53 2.64 4.84
CA PHE A 81 -21.69 1.20 4.66
C PHE A 81 -23.15 0.76 4.65
N GLU A 82 -24.08 1.68 4.95
CA GLU A 82 -25.50 1.42 4.86
C GLU A 82 -25.91 1.31 3.38
N LYS A 83 -26.78 0.35 3.07
CA LYS A 83 -27.39 0.24 1.74
C LYS A 83 -28.40 1.36 1.60
N GLU A 84 -27.97 2.54 1.19
CA GLU A 84 -28.92 3.60 0.85
C GLU A 84 -29.63 3.28 -0.47
N PRO A 85 -30.98 3.25 -0.48
CA PRO A 85 -31.73 3.06 -1.72
C PRO A 85 -31.66 4.26 -2.66
N ASP A 86 -31.41 5.49 -2.19
CA ASP A 86 -31.65 6.69 -3.02
C ASP A 86 -30.80 7.94 -2.68
N LEU A 87 -30.38 8.62 -3.76
CA LEU A 87 -30.08 10.05 -3.97
C LEU A 87 -28.92 10.78 -3.24
N GLU A 88 -28.62 10.56 -1.96
CA GLU A 88 -27.60 11.40 -1.28
C GLU A 88 -26.16 11.09 -1.69
N PHE A 89 -25.85 9.83 -2.00
CA PHE A 89 -24.54 9.45 -2.54
C PHE A 89 -24.18 10.26 -3.80
N GLY A 90 -25.16 10.56 -4.66
CA GLY A 90 -24.95 11.37 -5.86
C GLY A 90 -24.49 12.79 -5.55
N LYS A 91 -25.04 13.40 -4.48
CA LYS A 91 -24.71 14.76 -4.04
C LYS A 91 -23.27 14.87 -3.55
N TYR A 92 -22.82 13.91 -2.75
CA TYR A 92 -21.48 13.93 -2.14
C TYR A 92 -20.46 13.03 -2.83
N LYS A 93 -20.80 12.51 -4.02
CA LYS A 93 -20.04 11.49 -4.75
C LYS A 93 -18.55 11.83 -4.84
N THR A 94 -18.21 13.03 -5.26
CA THR A 94 -16.81 13.45 -5.44
C THR A 94 -16.04 13.40 -4.12
N HIS A 95 -16.63 13.89 -3.04
CA HIS A 95 -16.00 13.87 -1.73
C HIS A 95 -15.86 12.45 -1.19
N ILE A 96 -16.89 11.62 -1.30
CA ILE A 96 -16.84 10.21 -0.88
C ILE A 96 -15.75 9.46 -1.65
N LEU A 97 -15.64 9.67 -2.97
CA LEU A 97 -14.58 9.07 -3.77
C LEU A 97 -13.19 9.52 -3.29
N ASN A 98 -12.99 10.81 -3.00
CA ASN A 98 -11.73 11.30 -2.44
C ASN A 98 -11.42 10.68 -1.06
N VAL A 99 -12.44 10.52 -0.21
CA VAL A 99 -12.32 9.82 1.08
C VAL A 99 -11.90 8.36 0.89
N MET A 100 -12.53 7.66 -0.06
CA MET A 100 -12.17 6.27 -0.37
C MET A 100 -10.75 6.17 -0.97
N GLU A 101 -10.26 7.19 -1.69
CA GLU A 101 -8.85 7.26 -2.14
C GLU A 101 -7.92 7.38 -0.93
N LYS A 102 -8.26 8.23 0.06
CA LYS A 102 -7.47 8.39 1.29
C LYS A 102 -7.38 7.11 2.11
N PHE A 103 -8.42 6.30 2.11
CA PHE A 103 -8.41 4.99 2.77
C PHE A 103 -7.75 3.89 1.95
N ASP A 104 -7.22 4.18 0.76
CA ASP A 104 -6.70 3.18 -0.18
C ASP A 104 -7.74 2.06 -0.47
N ILE A 105 -9.01 2.46 -0.63
CA ILE A 105 -10.11 1.57 -1.04
C ILE A 105 -10.26 1.56 -2.56
N LEU A 106 -10.06 2.72 -3.20
CA LEU A 106 -10.05 2.86 -4.66
C LEU A 106 -8.91 3.76 -5.15
N VAL A 107 -8.42 3.47 -6.34
CA VAL A 107 -7.30 4.21 -6.96
C VAL A 107 -7.64 4.56 -8.40
N LYS A 108 -7.13 5.70 -8.86
CA LYS A 108 -7.10 6.06 -10.28
C LYS A 108 -5.77 5.59 -10.88
N PRO A 109 -5.71 4.40 -11.50
CA PRO A 109 -4.50 3.93 -12.17
C PRO A 109 -4.11 4.88 -13.30
N LYS A 110 -2.82 5.16 -13.41
CA LYS A 110 -2.25 5.86 -14.56
C LYS A 110 -2.05 4.87 -15.70
N PHE A 111 -2.58 5.17 -16.87
CA PHE A 111 -2.34 4.39 -18.10
C PHE A 111 -1.50 5.22 -19.06
N ILE A 112 -0.68 4.54 -19.88
CA ILE A 112 -0.02 5.19 -21.01
C ILE A 112 -1.06 5.26 -22.12
N ASP A 113 -1.42 6.47 -22.54
CA ASP A 113 -2.36 6.65 -23.63
C ASP A 113 -1.68 6.26 -24.93
N THR A 114 -1.99 5.07 -25.44
CA THR A 114 -1.43 4.60 -26.73
C THR A 114 -2.18 5.17 -27.92
N ASN A 115 -3.35 5.77 -27.69
CA ASN A 115 -4.14 6.44 -28.71
C ASN A 115 -4.13 7.94 -28.37
N ASN A 116 -3.66 8.80 -29.25
CA ASN A 116 -3.65 10.26 -29.05
C ASN A 116 -5.06 10.91 -28.94
N ASP A 117 -6.09 10.14 -28.59
CA ASP A 117 -7.43 10.64 -28.30
C ASP A 117 -7.50 11.11 -26.85
N SER A 118 -6.99 12.32 -26.66
CA SER A 118 -7.02 13.13 -25.42
C SER A 118 -8.43 13.43 -24.87
N SER A 119 -9.48 12.77 -25.35
CA SER A 119 -10.87 13.06 -25.02
C SER A 119 -11.58 12.02 -24.16
N LEU A 120 -10.97 10.88 -23.85
CA LEU A 120 -11.58 9.85 -23.00
C LEU A 120 -10.55 9.17 -22.09
N ILE A 121 -9.95 9.92 -21.15
CA ILE A 121 -9.40 9.28 -19.95
C ILE A 121 -10.62 8.76 -19.20
N PRO A 122 -10.90 7.44 -19.16
CA PRO A 122 -12.04 7.00 -18.41
C PRO A 122 -11.71 7.29 -16.94
N ASN A 123 -12.57 8.08 -16.31
CA ASN A 123 -12.57 8.46 -14.90
C ASN A 123 -12.87 7.22 -14.02
N SER A 124 -12.20 6.11 -14.32
CA SER A 124 -12.49 4.78 -13.83
C SER A 124 -11.62 4.49 -12.62
N TYR A 125 -12.29 4.28 -11.51
CA TYR A 125 -11.69 3.82 -10.30
C TYR A 125 -11.41 2.33 -10.37
N TYR A 126 -10.28 1.94 -9.80
CA TYR A 126 -9.89 0.57 -9.59
C TYR A 126 -9.99 0.25 -8.10
N MET A 127 -10.65 -0.85 -7.76
CA MET A 127 -10.83 -1.32 -6.38
C MET A 127 -10.29 -2.75 -6.26
N PRO A 128 -9.03 -2.94 -5.80
CA PRO A 128 -8.36 -4.24 -5.79
C PRO A 128 -9.13 -5.37 -5.13
N CYS A 129 -9.86 -5.07 -4.05
CA CYS A 129 -10.61 -6.06 -3.28
C CYS A 129 -11.84 -6.62 -4.03
N MET A 130 -12.35 -5.92 -5.05
CA MET A 130 -13.59 -6.27 -5.75
C MET A 130 -13.38 -6.93 -7.10
N ILE A 131 -12.13 -7.10 -7.52
CA ILE A 131 -11.81 -7.76 -8.78
C ILE A 131 -12.12 -9.24 -8.63
N LYS A 132 -12.95 -9.76 -9.53
CA LYS A 132 -13.19 -11.20 -9.60
C LYS A 132 -11.86 -11.90 -9.76
N GLN A 133 -11.66 -12.97 -8.99
CA GLN A 133 -10.45 -13.78 -9.08
C GLN A 133 -10.44 -14.47 -10.46
N GLN A 134 -9.93 -13.79 -11.47
CA GLN A 134 -9.54 -14.42 -12.73
C GLN A 134 -8.18 -15.06 -12.48
N SER A 135 -8.12 -16.38 -12.59
CA SER A 135 -6.89 -17.15 -12.48
C SER A 135 -6.05 -16.99 -13.75
N ILE A 136 -5.61 -15.77 -14.05
CA ILE A 136 -4.58 -15.59 -15.07
C ILE A 136 -3.24 -16.02 -14.46
N SER A 137 -2.59 -16.98 -15.09
CA SER A 137 -1.26 -17.43 -14.66
C SER A 137 -0.21 -16.39 -15.03
N LEU A 138 0.88 -16.33 -14.27
CA LEU A 138 2.00 -15.46 -14.62
C LEU A 138 2.59 -15.82 -15.98
N ASP A 139 2.55 -17.10 -16.39
CA ASP A 139 3.06 -17.51 -17.70
C ASP A 139 2.26 -16.92 -18.85
N ILE A 140 0.95 -16.77 -18.70
CA ILE A 140 0.12 -16.07 -19.69
C ILE A 140 0.55 -14.60 -19.77
N ILE A 141 0.74 -13.94 -18.63
CA ILE A 141 1.19 -12.54 -18.59
C ILE A 141 2.60 -12.41 -19.20
N LYS A 142 3.53 -13.30 -18.86
CA LYS A 142 4.88 -13.33 -19.44
C LYS A 142 4.82 -13.44 -20.96
N LYS A 143 4.01 -14.36 -21.49
CA LYS A 143 3.81 -14.53 -22.94
C LYS A 143 3.24 -13.29 -23.63
N MET A 144 2.42 -12.49 -22.96
CA MET A 144 1.91 -11.22 -23.53
C MET A 144 3.02 -10.21 -23.82
N PHE A 145 4.10 -10.23 -23.03
CA PHE A 145 5.19 -9.27 -23.16
C PHE A 145 6.43 -9.84 -23.86
N GLN A 146 6.53 -11.16 -24.01
CA GLN A 146 7.55 -11.77 -24.85
C GLN A 146 7.27 -11.47 -26.33
N SER A 147 8.33 -11.12 -27.07
CA SER A 147 8.27 -10.97 -28.52
C SER A 147 9.56 -11.50 -29.13
N GLU A 148 9.53 -11.89 -30.41
CA GLU A 148 10.70 -12.39 -31.14
C GLU A 148 11.87 -11.39 -31.16
N LYS A 149 11.59 -10.10 -30.95
CA LYS A 149 12.58 -9.01 -31.05
C LYS A 149 13.16 -8.56 -29.70
N CYS A 150 12.59 -8.99 -28.57
CA CYS A 150 13.03 -8.55 -27.25
C CYS A 150 13.09 -9.74 -26.28
N LYS A 151 14.29 -10.04 -25.79
CA LYS A 151 14.50 -11.05 -24.75
C LYS A 151 14.00 -10.50 -23.42
N LEU A 152 13.01 -11.17 -22.84
CA LEU A 152 12.50 -10.84 -21.51
C LEU A 152 13.42 -11.50 -20.46
N SER A 153 14.07 -10.70 -19.63
CA SER A 153 14.83 -11.17 -18.47
C SER A 153 14.08 -10.86 -17.18
N PHE A 154 14.36 -11.64 -16.14
CA PHE A 154 13.67 -11.58 -14.86
C PHE A 154 14.70 -11.48 -13.74
N SER A 155 14.50 -10.54 -12.83
CA SER A 155 15.23 -10.54 -11.57
C SER A 155 14.88 -11.77 -10.73
N PRO A 156 15.73 -12.17 -9.76
CA PRO A 156 15.27 -12.97 -8.64
C PRO A 156 14.05 -12.32 -7.98
N TRP A 157 13.16 -13.12 -7.40
CA TRP A 157 12.05 -12.61 -6.62
C TRP A 157 12.56 -12.06 -5.29
N LEU A 158 12.07 -10.87 -4.93
CA LEU A 158 12.10 -10.35 -3.56
C LEU A 158 10.78 -10.70 -2.89
N ILE A 159 10.84 -11.40 -1.77
CA ILE A 159 9.67 -11.92 -1.05
C ILE A 159 9.65 -11.29 0.34
N LEU A 160 8.56 -10.61 0.67
CA LEU A 160 8.21 -10.28 2.05
C LEU A 160 7.35 -11.40 2.59
N GLU A 161 7.89 -12.21 3.49
CA GLU A 161 7.15 -13.30 4.12
C GLU A 161 6.70 -12.89 5.53
N PHE A 162 5.39 -12.89 5.74
CA PHE A 162 4.75 -12.47 6.98
C PHE A 162 4.36 -13.70 7.81
N GLN A 163 4.35 -13.56 9.14
CA GLN A 163 3.69 -14.57 9.98
C GLN A 163 2.18 -14.59 9.71
N PHE A 164 1.59 -13.40 9.59
CA PHE A 164 0.22 -13.16 9.17
C PHE A 164 0.20 -11.89 8.31
N LEU A 165 -0.38 -11.97 7.11
CA LEU A 165 -0.50 -10.83 6.21
C LEU A 165 -1.97 -10.37 6.16
N PRO A 166 -2.34 -9.26 6.83
CA PRO A 166 -3.66 -8.69 6.68
C PRO A 166 -3.89 -8.26 5.23
N LEU A 167 -5.07 -8.53 4.67
CA LEU A 167 -5.38 -8.17 3.28
C LEU A 167 -5.25 -6.65 3.03
N ALA A 168 -5.53 -5.82 4.04
CA ALA A 168 -5.35 -4.38 3.98
C ALA A 168 -3.89 -3.99 3.68
N TYR A 169 -2.90 -4.66 4.26
CA TYR A 169 -1.48 -4.37 4.02
C TYR A 169 -1.11 -4.56 2.55
N PHE A 170 -1.53 -5.68 1.96
CA PHE A 170 -1.30 -5.92 0.53
C PHE A 170 -1.96 -4.84 -0.32
N ASN A 171 -3.21 -4.47 -0.03
CA ASN A 171 -3.89 -3.41 -0.76
C ASN A 171 -3.12 -2.10 -0.64
N HIS A 172 -2.77 -1.62 0.55
CA HIS A 172 -2.02 -0.38 0.70
C HIS A 172 -0.69 -0.35 -0.07
N ILE A 173 0.04 -1.46 -0.09
CA ILE A 173 1.28 -1.60 -0.87
C ILE A 173 0.96 -1.55 -2.37
N LEU A 174 -0.03 -2.30 -2.83
CA LEU A 174 -0.45 -2.30 -4.23
C LEU A 174 -0.88 -0.90 -4.69
N PHE A 175 -1.64 -0.17 -3.86
CA PHE A 175 -2.07 1.20 -4.10
C PHE A 175 -0.90 2.16 -4.27
N TYR A 176 0.11 2.05 -3.40
CA TYR A 176 1.32 2.85 -3.49
C TYR A 176 1.98 2.71 -4.87
N TYR A 177 2.15 1.48 -5.37
CA TYR A 177 2.76 1.27 -6.67
C TYR A 177 1.85 1.66 -7.85
N ILE A 178 0.53 1.46 -7.77
CA ILE A 178 -0.41 1.87 -8.83
C ILE A 178 -0.51 3.39 -8.96
N THR A 179 -0.44 4.13 -7.85
CA THR A 179 -0.48 5.60 -7.87
C THR A 179 0.83 6.20 -8.38
N ARG A 180 1.96 5.54 -8.08
CA ARG A 180 3.30 6.00 -8.47
C ARG A 180 3.61 5.72 -9.93
N TYR A 181 3.31 4.51 -10.41
CA TYR A 181 3.71 4.01 -11.73
C TYR A 181 2.53 3.87 -12.70
N THR A 182 2.82 3.72 -13.99
CA THR A 182 1.78 3.45 -14.97
C THR A 182 1.51 1.95 -15.03
N VAL A 183 0.24 1.57 -15.03
CA VAL A 183 -0.16 0.17 -15.16
C VAL A 183 0.15 -0.32 -16.56
N CYS A 184 0.70 -1.54 -16.68
CA CYS A 184 0.99 -2.10 -17.99
C CYS A 184 -0.30 -2.48 -18.72
N GLU A 185 -0.31 -2.21 -20.02
CA GLU A 185 -1.39 -2.60 -20.92
C GLU A 185 -0.79 -3.24 -22.17
N LYS A 186 -1.41 -4.32 -22.64
CA LYS A 186 -1.02 -4.97 -23.90
C LYS A 186 -2.27 -5.42 -24.63
N ALA A 187 -2.41 -5.02 -25.90
CA ALA A 187 -3.56 -5.35 -26.74
C ALA A 187 -4.94 -5.04 -26.09
N GLY A 188 -5.05 -3.88 -25.42
CA GLY A 188 -6.26 -3.47 -24.70
C GLY A 188 -6.48 -4.16 -23.34
N GLN A 189 -5.64 -5.13 -22.98
CA GLN A 189 -5.72 -5.84 -21.71
C GLN A 189 -4.83 -5.20 -20.66
N LYS A 190 -5.47 -4.68 -19.60
CA LYS A 190 -4.80 -4.11 -18.43
C LYS A 190 -4.29 -5.23 -17.51
N THR A 191 -3.11 -5.03 -16.96
CA THR A 191 -2.43 -6.01 -16.08
C THR A 191 -2.71 -5.76 -14.59
N LEU A 192 -3.99 -5.63 -14.29
CA LEU A 192 -4.53 -5.36 -12.96
C LEU A 192 -5.44 -6.52 -12.56
N TYR A 193 -4.95 -7.42 -11.72
CA TYR A 193 -5.67 -8.60 -11.29
C TYR A 193 -5.76 -8.68 -9.77
N ARG A 194 -6.71 -9.46 -9.25
CA ARG A 194 -6.79 -9.73 -7.81
C ARG A 194 -5.51 -10.43 -7.35
N GLY A 195 -4.71 -9.74 -6.54
CA GLY A 195 -3.46 -10.28 -6.01
C GLY A 195 -2.30 -10.32 -7.00
N LYS A 196 -2.41 -9.70 -8.19
CA LYS A 196 -1.28 -9.57 -9.12
C LYS A 196 -1.37 -8.27 -9.90
N THR A 197 -0.26 -7.57 -10.05
CA THR A 197 -0.20 -6.39 -10.90
C THR A 197 1.13 -6.29 -11.61
N LEU A 198 1.12 -5.65 -12.78
CA LEU A 198 2.33 -5.25 -13.48
C LEU A 198 2.28 -3.73 -13.73
N VAL A 199 3.32 -3.03 -13.32
CA VAL A 199 3.47 -1.57 -13.56
C VAL A 199 4.77 -1.28 -14.30
N ASN A 200 4.80 -0.26 -15.14
CA ASN A 200 6.03 0.20 -15.79
C ASN A 200 6.83 1.04 -14.80
N LEU A 201 8.08 0.65 -14.57
CA LEU A 201 8.99 1.38 -13.69
C LEU A 201 9.54 2.66 -14.32
N ASP A 202 9.48 2.74 -15.65
CA ASP A 202 9.94 3.88 -16.44
C ASP A 202 8.93 4.26 -17.52
N LYS A 203 9.15 5.40 -18.18
CA LYS A 203 8.31 5.88 -19.29
C LYS A 203 8.49 5.08 -20.58
N THR A 204 9.61 4.36 -20.72
CA THR A 204 9.93 3.57 -21.92
C THR A 204 9.12 2.27 -21.97
N GLY A 205 8.64 1.81 -20.82
CA GLY A 205 7.98 0.52 -20.67
C GLY A 205 8.94 -0.66 -20.82
N LEU A 206 10.26 -0.44 -20.86
CA LEU A 206 11.25 -1.51 -20.98
C LEU A 206 11.44 -2.25 -19.65
N ARG A 207 11.20 -1.58 -18.52
CA ARG A 207 11.19 -2.20 -17.19
C ARG A 207 9.82 -2.21 -16.58
N LYS A 208 9.48 -3.35 -15.98
CA LYS A 208 8.21 -3.54 -15.30
C LYS A 208 8.42 -4.15 -13.92
N LEU A 209 7.62 -3.73 -12.96
CA LEU A 209 7.56 -4.33 -11.63
C LEU A 209 6.33 -5.22 -11.55
N CYS A 210 6.55 -6.51 -11.40
CA CYS A 210 5.52 -7.49 -11.10
C CYS A 210 5.35 -7.57 -9.58
N ILE A 211 4.13 -7.35 -9.10
CA ILE A 211 3.78 -7.42 -7.68
C ILE A 211 2.73 -8.50 -7.54
N CYS A 212 3.03 -9.52 -6.74
CA CYS A 212 2.16 -10.67 -6.55
C CYS A 212 1.88 -10.91 -5.07
N PHE A 213 0.64 -11.30 -4.78
CA PHE A 213 0.17 -11.71 -3.47
C PHE A 213 0.03 -13.23 -3.40
N SER A 214 0.49 -13.78 -2.30
CA SER A 214 0.23 -15.14 -1.85
C SER A 214 -0.19 -15.10 -0.38
N LYS A 215 -0.75 -16.21 0.15
CA LYS A 215 -1.38 -16.30 1.49
C LYS A 215 -0.77 -15.40 2.56
N ASN A 216 0.54 -15.54 2.79
CA ASN A 216 1.30 -14.77 3.77
C ASN A 216 2.54 -14.10 3.16
N ALA A 217 2.56 -13.83 1.86
CA ALA A 217 3.71 -13.18 1.26
C ALA A 217 3.37 -12.25 0.10
N ILE A 218 4.14 -11.17 0.01
CA ILE A 218 4.12 -10.25 -1.12
C ILE A 218 5.43 -10.42 -1.87
N ALA A 219 5.33 -10.69 -3.17
CA ALA A 219 6.45 -10.99 -4.03
C ALA A 219 6.63 -9.90 -5.08
N PHE A 220 7.87 -9.48 -5.30
CA PHE A 220 8.27 -8.48 -6.27
C PHE A 220 9.29 -9.07 -7.24
N GLN A 221 9.11 -8.81 -8.53
CA GLN A 221 10.08 -9.18 -9.56
C GLN A 221 10.13 -8.09 -10.62
N VAL A 222 11.34 -7.71 -11.01
CA VAL A 222 11.55 -6.78 -12.11
C VAL A 222 11.72 -7.55 -13.40
N TRP A 223 11.00 -7.13 -14.42
CA TRP A 223 11.01 -7.69 -15.76
C TRP A 223 11.65 -6.68 -16.70
N THR A 224 12.67 -7.09 -17.43
CA THR A 224 13.45 -6.20 -18.30
C THR A 224 13.39 -6.71 -19.74
N LEU A 225 13.05 -5.82 -20.68
CA LEU A 225 12.95 -6.10 -22.12
C LEU A 225 14.20 -5.69 -22.93
N SER A 226 15.24 -5.18 -22.26
CA SER A 226 16.48 -4.69 -22.85
C SER A 226 17.67 -4.93 -21.92
N ASP A 227 18.90 -4.93 -22.44
CA ASP A 227 20.12 -5.09 -21.64
C ASP A 227 20.54 -3.81 -20.90
N VAL A 228 19.57 -2.97 -20.52
CA VAL A 228 19.89 -1.72 -19.80
C VAL A 228 20.21 -2.06 -18.36
N GLU A 229 21.47 -1.87 -17.97
CA GLU A 229 21.93 -1.89 -16.58
C GLU A 229 21.63 -0.53 -15.94
N ASP A 230 20.74 -0.51 -14.94
CA ASP A 230 20.58 0.62 -14.03
C ASP A 230 19.93 0.11 -12.74
N ASN A 231 20.33 0.71 -11.61
CA ASN A 231 20.18 0.17 -10.26
C ASN A 231 18.84 0.58 -9.65
N ILE A 232 17.74 0.14 -10.27
CA ILE A 232 16.39 0.44 -9.79
C ILE A 232 15.96 -0.44 -8.60
N TYR A 233 16.65 -1.55 -8.38
CA TYR A 233 16.29 -2.57 -7.40
C TYR A 233 16.39 -2.07 -5.95
N SER A 234 17.48 -1.34 -5.64
CA SER A 234 17.69 -0.71 -4.34
C SER A 234 16.58 0.28 -4.01
N THR A 235 16.21 1.12 -4.98
CA THR A 235 15.11 2.09 -4.85
C THR A 235 13.79 1.39 -4.53
N ILE A 236 13.46 0.30 -5.22
CA ILE A 236 12.22 -0.47 -4.97
C ILE A 236 12.23 -1.03 -3.54
N LEU A 237 13.35 -1.60 -3.10
CA LEU A 237 13.48 -2.17 -1.75
C LEU A 237 13.34 -1.10 -0.66
N GLU A 238 13.98 0.06 -0.85
CA GLU A 238 13.89 1.21 0.06
C GLU A 238 12.45 1.74 0.16
N GLU A 239 11.81 1.96 -0.98
CA GLU A 239 10.41 2.41 -1.05
C GLU A 239 9.48 1.43 -0.34
N LEU A 240 9.69 0.13 -0.55
CA LEU A 240 8.92 -0.93 0.07
C LEU A 240 9.08 -0.94 1.58
N CYS A 241 10.33 -0.89 2.08
CA CYS A 241 10.61 -0.86 3.52
C CYS A 241 9.99 0.38 4.17
N LYS A 242 10.19 1.56 3.58
CA LYS A 242 9.56 2.80 4.04
C LYS A 242 8.04 2.65 4.10
N LYS A 243 7.43 2.06 3.06
CA LYS A 243 5.98 1.88 3.01
C LYS A 243 5.46 0.94 4.09
N ILE A 244 6.20 -0.11 4.43
CA ILE A 244 5.82 -1.02 5.52
C ILE A 244 5.86 -0.31 6.87
N GLU A 245 6.89 0.48 7.14
CA GLU A 245 6.99 1.25 8.39
C GLU A 245 5.84 2.27 8.51
N GLU A 246 5.54 3.01 7.42
CA GLU A 246 4.36 3.88 7.37
C GLU A 246 3.06 3.13 7.69
N LEU A 247 2.92 1.88 7.24
CA LEU A 247 1.73 1.06 7.49
C LEU A 247 1.66 0.53 8.93
N LYS A 248 2.80 0.16 9.53
CA LYS A 248 2.87 -0.21 10.95
C LYS A 248 2.39 0.94 11.83
N GLU A 249 2.84 2.15 11.56
CA GLU A 249 2.40 3.35 12.27
C GLU A 249 0.92 3.64 12.04
N ARG A 250 0.48 3.63 10.76
CA ARG A 250 -0.90 3.94 10.39
C ARG A 250 -1.90 2.97 10.99
N LEU A 251 -1.60 1.67 10.96
CA LEU A 251 -2.52 0.62 11.39
C LEU A 251 -2.36 0.23 12.86
N ARG A 252 -1.32 0.75 13.54
CA ARG A 252 -0.97 0.42 14.94
C ARG A 252 -0.88 -1.09 15.18
N GLN A 253 -0.42 -1.82 14.18
CA GLN A 253 -0.27 -3.28 14.22
C GLN A 253 1.20 -3.66 14.22
N SER A 254 1.59 -4.49 15.20
CA SER A 254 2.91 -5.10 15.22
C SER A 254 2.95 -6.28 14.25
N ILE A 255 3.41 -6.01 13.03
CA ILE A 255 3.58 -7.05 12.01
C ILE A 255 5.05 -7.42 11.87
N SER A 256 5.35 -8.70 12.07
CA SER A 256 6.64 -9.30 11.79
C SER A 256 6.69 -9.85 10.37
N TYR A 257 7.77 -9.57 9.66
CA TYR A 257 8.05 -10.11 8.33
C TYR A 257 9.55 -10.36 8.16
N ASP A 258 9.86 -11.31 7.29
CA ASP A 258 11.21 -11.59 6.82
C ASP A 258 11.34 -11.18 5.36
N ILE A 259 12.50 -10.63 5.00
CA ILE A 259 12.86 -10.41 3.60
C ILE A 259 13.63 -11.62 3.10
N LYS A 260 13.08 -12.27 2.09
CA LYS A 260 13.64 -13.47 1.46
C LYS A 260 13.84 -13.24 -0.03
N ALA A 261 14.76 -13.97 -0.62
CA ALA A 261 14.94 -14.06 -2.05
C ALA A 261 14.51 -15.44 -2.55
N LYS A 262 14.13 -15.49 -3.83
CA LYS A 262 13.87 -16.73 -4.55
C LYS A 262 14.33 -16.59 -6.00
N CYS A 263 14.78 -17.69 -6.63
CA CYS A 263 15.34 -17.61 -7.98
C CYS A 263 14.32 -17.09 -9.00
N SER A 264 14.80 -16.50 -10.10
CA SER A 264 13.99 -15.77 -11.08
C SER A 264 12.89 -16.61 -11.76
N ASN A 265 13.11 -17.91 -11.89
CA ASN A 265 12.17 -18.82 -12.54
C ASN A 265 11.16 -19.46 -11.56
N GLY A 266 11.35 -19.30 -10.25
CA GLY A 266 10.51 -19.96 -9.26
C GLY A 266 9.09 -19.44 -9.16
N ASP A 267 8.21 -20.31 -8.68
CA ASP A 267 6.84 -19.90 -8.36
C ASP A 267 6.85 -19.08 -7.08
N TYR A 268 6.54 -17.79 -7.20
CA TYR A 268 6.45 -16.87 -6.08
C TYR A 268 5.49 -17.37 -4.99
N SER A 269 4.49 -18.19 -5.32
CA SER A 269 3.51 -18.71 -4.38
C SER A 269 4.02 -19.90 -3.57
N ASN A 270 4.99 -20.64 -4.12
CA ASN A 270 5.64 -21.77 -3.46
C ASN A 270 6.68 -21.27 -2.44
N LYS A 271 6.68 -21.89 -1.26
CA LYS A 271 7.62 -21.59 -0.16
C LYS A 271 8.99 -22.21 -0.39
N GLU A 272 9.06 -23.31 -1.13
CA GLU A 272 10.32 -23.98 -1.45
C GLU A 272 11.25 -23.05 -2.24
N GLY A 273 12.54 -23.05 -1.90
CA GLY A 273 13.56 -22.19 -2.53
C GLY A 273 13.53 -20.73 -2.10
N ARG A 274 12.68 -20.35 -1.13
CA ARG A 274 12.79 -19.04 -0.46
C ARG A 274 13.90 -19.10 0.58
N MET A 275 14.84 -18.17 0.51
CA MET A 275 15.94 -18.07 1.48
C MET A 275 16.08 -16.64 1.95
N THR A 276 16.34 -16.45 3.24
CA THR A 276 16.83 -15.18 3.77
C THR A 276 18.21 -14.89 3.20
N PHE A 277 18.61 -13.61 3.19
CA PHE A 277 19.96 -13.24 2.75
C PHE A 277 21.06 -13.83 3.65
N LYS A 278 20.74 -14.10 4.93
CA LYS A 278 21.65 -14.80 5.85
C LYS A 278 21.85 -16.26 5.42
N GLU A 279 20.76 -16.99 5.18
CA GLU A 279 20.82 -18.38 4.70
C GLU A 279 21.53 -18.47 3.34
N LEU A 280 21.30 -17.50 2.45
CA LEU A 280 22.03 -17.40 1.17
C LEU A 280 23.54 -17.24 1.40
N GLY A 281 23.96 -16.53 2.45
CA GLY A 281 25.36 -16.44 2.87
C GLY A 281 25.95 -17.77 3.34
N GLU A 282 25.18 -18.54 4.09
CA GLU A 282 25.61 -19.78 4.76
C GLU A 282 25.57 -21.01 3.85
N MET A 283 24.59 -21.09 2.94
CA MET A 283 24.34 -22.25 2.06
C MET A 283 25.13 -22.20 0.75
N CYS A 284 25.92 -21.16 0.52
CA CYS A 284 26.65 -21.00 -0.72
C CYS A 284 27.97 -21.76 -0.74
N GLU A 285 28.10 -22.69 -1.68
CA GLU A 285 29.36 -23.33 -2.03
C GLU A 285 29.92 -22.67 -3.30
N ASN A 286 31.14 -22.15 -3.24
CA ASN A 286 31.80 -21.46 -4.37
C ASN A 286 30.95 -20.34 -5.01
N GLY A 287 30.18 -19.59 -4.19
CA GLY A 287 29.33 -18.50 -4.66
C GLY A 287 28.05 -18.95 -5.37
N HIS A 288 27.66 -20.22 -5.26
CA HIS A 288 26.43 -20.75 -5.85
C HIS A 288 25.57 -21.44 -4.77
N TYR A 289 24.25 -21.45 -4.96
CA TYR A 289 23.30 -22.18 -4.11
C TYR A 289 22.41 -23.10 -4.95
N LEU A 290 22.00 -24.22 -4.38
CA LEU A 290 21.04 -25.13 -5.00
C LEU A 290 19.62 -24.61 -4.73
N CYS A 291 18.82 -24.35 -5.78
CA CYS A 291 17.39 -24.10 -5.63
C CYS A 291 16.65 -25.45 -5.55
N PRO A 292 16.02 -25.78 -4.41
CA PRO A 292 15.33 -27.06 -4.24
C PRO A 292 14.10 -27.20 -5.16
N GLU A 293 13.47 -26.09 -5.56
CA GLU A 293 12.26 -26.13 -6.40
C GLU A 293 12.54 -26.65 -7.83
N HIS A 294 13.69 -26.30 -8.42
CA HIS A 294 14.06 -26.73 -9.78
C HIS A 294 15.23 -27.72 -9.80
N ASN A 295 15.87 -27.95 -8.64
CA ASN A 295 17.10 -28.72 -8.52
C ASN A 295 18.24 -28.17 -9.43
N GLU A 296 18.37 -26.85 -9.48
CA GLU A 296 19.37 -26.13 -10.29
C GLU A 296 20.28 -25.27 -9.41
N MET A 297 21.55 -25.16 -9.79
CA MET A 297 22.50 -24.24 -9.14
C MET A 297 22.31 -22.82 -9.68
N HIS A 298 22.20 -21.85 -8.79
CA HIS A 298 22.15 -20.44 -9.15
C HIS A 298 23.30 -19.68 -8.51
N SER A 299 23.70 -18.59 -9.16
CA SER A 299 24.69 -17.66 -8.64
C SER A 299 24.12 -16.87 -7.46
N LYS A 300 24.86 -16.83 -6.35
CA LYS A 300 24.58 -15.99 -5.18
C LYS A 300 24.59 -14.52 -5.56
N ASP A 301 25.57 -14.15 -6.38
CA ASP A 301 25.78 -12.80 -6.88
C ASP A 301 24.55 -12.28 -7.62
N ASP A 302 23.81 -13.13 -8.32
CA ASP A 302 22.60 -12.72 -9.06
C ASP A 302 21.53 -12.19 -8.09
N VAL A 303 21.47 -12.73 -6.88
CA VAL A 303 20.52 -12.30 -5.84
C VAL A 303 21.06 -11.10 -5.08
N GLU A 304 22.30 -11.19 -4.57
CA GLU A 304 22.89 -10.15 -3.73
C GLU A 304 23.17 -8.88 -4.51
N LYS A 305 23.74 -8.96 -5.72
CA LYS A 305 23.97 -7.76 -6.53
C LYS A 305 22.66 -7.14 -7.01
N THR A 306 21.61 -7.93 -7.22
CA THR A 306 20.32 -7.37 -7.61
C THR A 306 19.69 -6.60 -6.46
N TRP A 307 19.46 -7.24 -5.30
CA TRP A 307 18.64 -6.64 -4.24
C TRP A 307 19.45 -5.94 -3.13
N LEU A 308 20.74 -6.25 -2.98
CA LEU A 308 21.60 -5.78 -1.89
C LEU A 308 22.78 -4.90 -2.36
N GLN A 309 22.78 -4.43 -3.61
CA GLN A 309 23.90 -3.66 -4.19
C GLN A 309 24.30 -2.42 -3.36
N HIS A 310 23.44 -1.96 -2.45
CA HIS A 310 23.73 -0.95 -1.43
C HIS A 310 23.54 -1.52 -0.02
N ALA A 311 24.47 -2.40 0.38
CA ALA A 311 24.47 -3.09 1.68
C ALA A 311 24.39 -2.15 2.91
N ASP A 312 24.76 -0.87 2.78
CA ASP A 312 24.63 0.14 3.84
C ASP A 312 23.17 0.43 4.23
N ILE A 313 22.24 0.23 3.30
CA ILE A 313 20.81 0.47 3.49
C ILE A 313 20.15 -0.74 4.12
N VAL A 314 20.51 -1.94 3.66
CA VAL A 314 19.99 -3.19 4.24
C VAL A 314 20.57 -3.45 5.63
N SER A 315 21.84 -3.11 5.87
CA SER A 315 22.42 -3.16 7.22
C SER A 315 21.76 -2.15 8.15
N ARG A 316 21.45 -0.91 7.71
CA ARG A 316 20.62 0.02 8.49
C ARG A 316 19.21 -0.50 8.75
N ILE A 317 18.52 -1.02 7.75
CA ILE A 317 17.16 -1.56 7.88
C ILE A 317 17.15 -2.79 8.80
N VAL A 318 18.08 -3.73 8.63
CA VAL A 318 18.21 -4.91 9.50
C VAL A 318 18.63 -4.52 10.92
N PHE A 319 19.52 -3.55 11.09
CA PHE A 319 20.01 -3.08 12.40
C PHE A 319 18.98 -2.22 13.14
N GLU A 320 18.17 -1.41 12.46
CA GLU A 320 17.06 -0.69 13.08
C GLU A 320 15.89 -1.63 13.43
N LEU A 321 15.60 -2.64 12.60
CA LEU A 321 14.60 -3.67 12.89
C LEU A 321 15.00 -4.58 14.08
N THR A 322 16.30 -4.83 14.28
CA THR A 322 16.78 -5.58 15.47
C THR A 322 16.90 -4.71 16.72
N ASN A 323 17.29 -3.43 16.61
CA ASN A 323 17.42 -2.54 17.77
C ASN A 323 16.09 -1.96 18.28
N ALA A 324 15.06 -1.82 17.43
CA ALA A 324 13.72 -1.47 17.89
C ALA A 324 13.16 -2.51 18.88
N PHE A 325 13.56 -3.78 18.75
CA PHE A 325 13.26 -4.85 19.69
C PHE A 325 14.00 -4.70 21.03
N ILE A 326 15.24 -4.20 21.02
CA ILE A 326 16.08 -4.01 22.21
C ILE A 326 15.65 -2.76 23.00
N PHE A 327 15.26 -1.67 22.31
CA PHE A 327 14.78 -0.45 22.96
C PHE A 327 13.41 -0.63 23.63
N TYR A 328 12.51 -1.42 23.05
CA TYR A 328 11.21 -1.74 23.68
C TYR A 328 11.40 -2.64 24.92
N TRP A 329 12.39 -3.53 24.91
CA TRP A 329 12.70 -4.38 26.08
C TRP A 329 13.36 -3.58 27.21
N PHE A 330 14.26 -2.64 26.91
CA PHE A 330 14.85 -1.77 27.93
C PHE A 330 13.85 -0.77 28.52
N ALA A 331 12.92 -0.22 27.72
CA ALA A 331 11.88 0.68 28.22
C ALA A 331 10.91 -0.03 29.19
N CYS A 332 10.64 -1.34 29.00
CA CYS A 332 9.81 -2.12 29.92
C CYS A 332 10.53 -2.60 31.19
N ILE A 333 11.87 -2.53 31.26
CA ILE A 333 12.65 -2.92 32.44
C ILE A 333 12.99 -1.72 33.33
N VAL A 334 12.98 -0.49 32.80
CA VAL A 334 13.31 0.73 33.57
C VAL A 334 12.07 1.38 34.24
N VAL A 335 10.86 0.85 34.03
CA VAL A 335 9.63 1.26 34.74
C VAL A 335 9.09 0.11 35.60
N LYS A 336 9.93 -0.39 36.51
CA LYS A 336 9.51 -1.15 37.69
C LYS A 336 10.19 -0.65 38.94
#